data_AF-A0A2P4X6F2-F1
#
_entry.id   AF-A0A2P4X6F2-F1
#
_cell.length_a   1.000
_cell.length_b   1.000
_cell.length_c   1.000
_cell.angle_alpha   90.00
_cell.angle_beta   90.00
_cell.angle_gamma   90.00
#
_symmetry.space_group_name_H-M   'P 1'
#
loop_
_entity.id
_entity.type
_entity.pdbx_description
1 polymer ?
#
loop_
_entity_poly.entity_id
_entity_poly.type
_entity_poly.pdbx_seq_one_letter_code
_entity_poly.pdbx_strand_id
1 'polypeptide(L)'
;MDEDVLEGFTKQRATRLGSEILNNPEDPVYPLVKEYSDVVSKHPPSQLPPDRGVRHEIDLVPGTKYCVTRQWPLPREQWEVIDAFFAEKAKSGMVRE
;
A
#
# COMPACT_ATOMS: atom_id res chain seq x y z
N MET A 1 -8.18 32.86 2.27
CA MET A 1 -8.85 31.66 1.72
C MET A 1 -10.33 31.84 2.01
N ASP A 2 -11.17 31.91 0.99
CA ASP A 2 -12.62 32.15 1.15
C ASP A 2 -13.32 30.97 1.84
N GLU A 3 -14.12 31.26 2.85
CA GLU A 3 -14.90 30.25 3.61
C GLU A 3 -15.92 29.53 2.71
N ASP A 4 -16.54 30.26 1.78
CA ASP A 4 -17.52 29.69 0.83
C ASP A 4 -16.89 28.64 -0.10
N VAL A 5 -15.62 28.85 -0.47
CA VAL A 5 -14.87 27.90 -1.28
C VAL A 5 -14.63 26.62 -0.48
N LEU A 6 -14.23 26.74 0.79
CA LEU A 6 -13.98 25.61 1.68
C LEU A 6 -15.26 24.81 2.00
N GLU A 7 -16.40 25.48 2.17
CA GLU A 7 -17.68 24.84 2.41
C GLU A 7 -18.13 24.02 1.17
N GLY A 8 -17.93 24.56 -0.04
CA GLY A 8 -18.18 23.85 -1.30
C GLY A 8 -17.39 22.55 -1.42
N PHE A 9 -16.09 22.58 -1.11
CA PHE A 9 -15.23 21.39 -1.07
C PHE A 9 -15.71 20.35 -0.05
N THR A 10 -16.22 20.79 1.09
CA THR A 10 -16.66 19.90 2.18
C THR A 10 -17.94 19.15 1.80
N LYS A 11 -18.91 19.82 1.19
CA LYS A 11 -20.15 19.20 0.68
C LYS A 11 -19.87 18.20 -0.43
N GLN A 12 -18.98 18.53 -1.37
CA GLN A 12 -18.62 17.65 -2.49
C GLN A 12 -17.82 16.41 -2.04
N ARG A 13 -16.99 16.53 -0.99
CA ARG A 13 -16.31 15.39 -0.36
C ARG A 13 -17.27 14.42 0.32
N ALA A 14 -18.36 14.90 0.92
CA ALA A 14 -19.33 14.06 1.62
C ALA A 14 -20.08 13.09 0.69
N THR A 15 -20.18 13.40 -0.60
CA THR A 15 -20.86 12.56 -1.60
C THR A 15 -19.90 11.60 -2.33
N ARG A 16 -18.58 11.69 -2.09
CA ARG A 16 -17.58 10.88 -2.81
C ARG A 16 -17.49 9.47 -2.27
N LEU A 17 -17.53 8.50 -3.18
CA LEU A 17 -17.25 7.10 -2.87
C LEU A 17 -15.74 6.81 -3.01
N GLY A 18 -15.09 6.57 -1.86
CA GLY A 18 -13.78 5.90 -1.79
C GLY A 18 -12.70 6.45 -2.74
N SER A 19 -12.22 5.60 -3.65
CA SER A 19 -11.07 5.86 -4.54
C SER A 19 -11.44 6.50 -5.89
N GLU A 20 -12.70 6.84 -6.12
CA GLU A 20 -13.16 7.55 -7.33
C GLU A 20 -12.40 8.88 -7.50
N ILE A 21 -11.97 9.46 -6.38
CA ILE A 21 -11.13 10.66 -6.30
C ILE A 21 -9.86 10.55 -7.13
N LEU A 22 -9.28 9.36 -7.19
CA LEU A 22 -8.01 9.12 -7.85
C LEU A 22 -8.13 9.13 -9.38
N ASN A 23 -9.36 9.04 -9.92
CA ASN A 23 -9.60 8.84 -11.36
C ASN A 23 -10.57 9.85 -11.98
N ASN A 24 -11.26 10.64 -11.17
CA ASN A 24 -12.23 11.61 -11.66
C ASN A 24 -11.55 12.96 -11.92
N PRO A 25 -11.36 13.39 -13.19
CA PRO A 25 -10.79 14.69 -13.51
C PRO A 25 -11.70 15.89 -13.18
N GLU A 26 -13.01 15.68 -12.95
CA GLU A 26 -13.99 16.74 -12.69
C GLU A 26 -13.99 17.20 -11.22
N ASP A 27 -13.75 16.28 -10.28
CA ASP A 27 -12.49 16.32 -9.56
C ASP A 27 -11.85 17.64 -9.07
N PRO A 28 -12.43 18.56 -8.26
CA PRO A 28 -11.63 19.71 -7.80
C PRO A 28 -10.38 19.35 -6.95
N VAL A 29 -10.25 18.13 -6.42
CA VAL A 29 -9.06 17.58 -5.76
C VAL A 29 -8.14 16.81 -6.73
N TYR A 30 -8.60 16.48 -7.94
CA TYR A 30 -7.82 15.75 -8.94
C TYR A 30 -6.49 16.42 -9.33
N PRO A 31 -6.38 17.76 -9.44
CA PRO A 31 -5.10 18.42 -9.65
C PRO A 31 -4.06 18.05 -8.58
N LEU A 32 -4.49 17.96 -7.31
CA LEU A 32 -3.62 17.56 -6.20
C LEU A 32 -3.22 16.09 -6.30
N VAL A 33 -4.14 15.19 -6.66
CA VAL A 33 -3.79 13.77 -6.87
C VAL A 33 -2.73 13.62 -7.97
N LYS A 34 -2.84 14.41 -9.04
CA LYS A 34 -1.87 14.42 -10.12
C LYS A 34 -0.52 14.98 -9.68
N GLU A 35 -0.52 16.06 -8.90
CA GLU A 35 0.69 16.68 -8.33
C GLU A 35 1.46 15.70 -7.43
N TYR A 36 0.75 14.96 -6.56
CA TYR A 36 1.33 14.00 -5.62
C TYR A 36 1.22 12.54 -6.11
N SER A 37 1.27 12.32 -7.42
CA SER A 37 1.09 10.97 -8.01
C SER A 37 2.20 9.97 -7.63
N ASP A 38 3.35 10.48 -7.21
CA ASP A 38 4.47 9.71 -6.66
C ASP A 38 4.14 9.11 -5.27
N VAL A 39 3.36 9.83 -4.46
CA VAL A 39 2.93 9.39 -3.12
C VAL A 39 1.57 8.69 -3.17
N VAL A 40 0.66 9.18 -4.00
CA VAL A 40 -0.73 8.72 -4.13
C VAL A 40 -0.86 7.81 -5.35
N SER A 41 -0.14 6.69 -5.32
CA SER A 41 -0.16 5.68 -6.39
C SER A 41 -1.18 4.58 -6.13
N LYS A 42 -1.76 4.03 -7.20
CA LYS A 42 -2.55 2.79 -7.15
C LYS A 42 -1.70 1.54 -6.99
N HIS A 43 -0.44 1.61 -7.41
CA HIS A 43 0.46 0.48 -7.36
C HIS A 43 1.32 0.57 -6.10
N PRO A 44 1.47 -0.54 -5.35
CA PRO A 44 2.37 -0.56 -4.21
C PRO A 44 3.80 -0.26 -4.67
N PRO A 45 4.62 0.38 -3.82
CA PRO A 45 6.02 0.64 -4.14
C PRO A 45 6.75 -0.68 -4.40
N SER A 46 7.59 -0.70 -5.43
CA SER A 46 8.39 -1.85 -5.85
C SER A 46 9.75 -1.92 -5.14
N GLN A 47 10.06 -0.97 -4.26
CA GLN A 47 11.32 -0.87 -3.54
C GLN A 47 11.07 -0.65 -2.06
N LEU A 48 12.06 -0.98 -1.24
CA LEU A 48 12.03 -0.67 0.18
C LEU A 48 11.97 0.85 0.40
N PRO A 49 11.23 1.31 1.42
CA PRO A 49 11.27 2.70 1.81
C PRO A 49 12.69 3.07 2.26
N PRO A 50 13.12 4.34 2.08
CA PRO A 50 14.40 4.81 2.62
C PRO A 50 14.51 4.53 4.13
N ASP A 51 15.70 4.14 4.59
CA ASP A 51 15.92 3.94 6.03
C ASP A 51 15.80 5.28 6.77
N ARG A 52 14.79 5.39 7.64
CA ARG A 52 14.53 6.56 8.48
C ARG A 52 15.03 6.37 9.91
N GLY A 53 15.78 5.31 10.19
CA GLY A 53 16.28 4.98 11.52
C GLY A 53 15.23 4.40 12.47
N VAL A 54 13.98 4.24 12.02
CA VAL A 54 12.90 3.59 12.77
C VAL A 54 12.68 2.20 12.17
N ARG A 55 12.85 1.16 12.99
CA ARG A 55 12.68 -0.24 12.58
C ARG A 55 11.54 -0.88 13.37
N HIS A 56 10.82 -1.77 12.72
CA HIS A 56 9.84 -2.60 13.41
C HIS A 56 10.56 -3.71 14.16
N GLU A 57 10.41 -3.73 15.48
CA GLU A 57 10.90 -4.79 16.35
C GLU A 57 9.70 -5.55 16.91
N ILE A 58 9.80 -6.88 16.92
CA ILE A 58 8.77 -7.75 17.48
C ILE A 58 9.34 -8.34 18.77
N ASP A 59 8.94 -7.77 19.90
CA ASP A 59 9.32 -8.26 21.21
C ASP A 59 8.57 -9.55 21.53
N LEU A 60 9.33 -10.63 21.72
CA LEU A 60 8.75 -11.90 22.16
C LEU A 60 8.76 -11.97 23.68
N VAL A 61 7.63 -12.42 24.25
CA VAL A 61 7.55 -12.71 25.69
C VAL A 61 8.58 -13.80 26.02
N PRO A 62 9.40 -13.65 27.09
CA PRO A 62 10.37 -14.66 27.49
C PRO A 62 9.71 -16.05 27.64
N GLY A 63 10.32 -17.07 27.05
CA GLY A 63 9.78 -18.43 27.03
C GLY A 63 8.84 -18.73 25.85
N THR A 64 8.52 -17.75 25.01
CA THR A 64 7.78 -17.98 23.76
C THR A 64 8.60 -18.79 22.78
N LYS A 65 7.99 -19.81 22.18
CA LYS A 65 8.58 -20.61 21.11
C LYS A 65 8.07 -20.12 19.76
N TYR A 66 8.92 -20.17 18.75
CA TYR A 66 8.49 -19.95 17.37
C TYR A 66 7.51 -21.03 16.93
N CYS A 67 6.41 -20.60 16.32
CA CYS A 67 5.45 -21.50 15.70
C CYS A 67 5.99 -21.95 14.34
N VAL A 68 6.18 -23.25 14.16
CA VAL A 68 6.50 -23.85 12.85
C VAL A 68 5.26 -24.56 12.34
N THR A 69 4.60 -23.98 11.36
CA THR A 69 3.43 -24.57 10.68
C THR A 69 3.84 -25.08 9.31
N ARG A 70 3.44 -26.30 8.96
CA ARG A 70 3.65 -26.80 7.59
C ARG A 70 2.80 -25.99 6.63
N GLN A 71 3.37 -25.65 5.48
CA GLN A 71 2.62 -25.00 4.40
C GLN A 71 1.52 -25.95 3.90
N TRP A 72 0.32 -25.42 3.70
CA TRP A 72 -0.78 -26.18 3.10
C TRP A 72 -0.45 -26.52 1.64
N PRO A 73 -0.87 -27.69 1.13
CA PRO A 73 -0.68 -28.02 -0.27
C PRO A 73 -1.44 -27.02 -1.14
N LEU A 74 -0.72 -26.40 -2.08
CA LEU A 74 -1.28 -25.46 -3.04
C LEU A 74 -1.52 -26.17 -4.39
N PRO A 75 -2.61 -25.84 -5.12
CA PRO A 75 -2.78 -26.23 -6.52
C PRO A 75 -1.58 -25.83 -7.36
N ARG A 76 -1.20 -26.65 -8.34
CA ARG A 76 0.00 -26.39 -9.18
C ARG A 76 -0.12 -25.09 -9.94
N GLU A 77 -1.31 -24.74 -10.39
CA GLU A 77 -1.61 -23.52 -11.14
C GLU A 77 -1.36 -22.25 -10.30
N GLN A 78 -1.49 -22.33 -8.97
CA GLN A 78 -1.20 -21.21 -8.08
C GLN A 78 0.29 -21.08 -7.76
N TRP A 79 1.04 -22.19 -7.85
CA TRP A 79 2.43 -22.24 -7.46
C TRP A 79 3.29 -21.30 -8.31
N GLU A 80 3.11 -21.32 -9.64
CA GLU A 80 3.88 -20.46 -10.56
C GLU A 80 3.64 -18.97 -10.30
N VAL A 81 2.39 -18.59 -10.00
CA VAL A 81 2.02 -17.19 -9.72
C VAL A 81 2.66 -16.72 -8.40
N ILE A 82 2.61 -17.57 -7.38
CA ILE A 82 3.18 -17.27 -6.06
C ILE A 82 4.71 -17.22 -6.14
N ASP A 83 5.33 -18.15 -6.85
CA ASP A 83 6.78 -18.21 -7.02
C ASP A 83 7.30 -16.98 -7.79
N ALA A 84 6.63 -16.61 -8.89
CA ALA A 84 6.95 -15.38 -9.63
C ALA A 84 6.83 -14.12 -8.76
N PHE A 85 5.78 -14.05 -7.93
CA PHE A 85 5.59 -12.95 -6.97
C PHE A 85 6.75 -12.88 -5.97
N PHE A 86 7.10 -14.00 -5.33
CA PHE A 86 8.21 -14.02 -4.37
C PHE A 86 9.56 -13.76 -5.03
N ALA A 87 9.79 -14.21 -6.26
CA ALA A 87 10.99 -13.88 -7.03
C ALA A 87 11.12 -12.37 -7.30
N GLU A 88 10.02 -11.69 -7.62
CA GLU A 88 9.99 -10.22 -7.75
C GLU A 88 10.26 -9.53 -6.40
N LYS A 89 9.65 -10.03 -5.32
CA LYS A 89 9.86 -9.50 -3.96
C LYS A 89 11.28 -9.73 -3.43
N ALA A 90 11.92 -10.83 -3.82
CA ALA A 90 13.31 -11.09 -3.52
C ALA A 90 14.25 -10.13 -4.29
N LYS A 91 14.00 -9.92 -5.59
CA LYS A 91 14.76 -8.95 -6.41
C LYS A 91 14.66 -7.51 -5.90
N SER A 92 13.52 -7.13 -5.32
CA SER A 92 13.32 -5.82 -4.68
C SER A 92 13.84 -5.72 -3.25
N GLY A 93 14.40 -6.81 -2.69
CA GLY A 93 14.93 -6.86 -1.33
C GLY A 93 13.86 -6.89 -0.23
N MET A 94 12.59 -7.07 -0.59
CA MET A 94 11.47 -7.13 0.36
C MET A 94 11.38 -8.49 1.07
N VAL A 95 11.85 -9.55 0.41
CA VAL A 95 11.87 -10.93 0.93
C VAL A 95 13.29 -11.49 0.79
N ARG A 96 13.71 -12.33 1.74
CA ARG A 96 15.03 -12.97 1.79
C ARG A 96 14.90 -14.39 2.34
N GLU A 97 15.85 -15.25 1.98
CA GLU A 97 16.05 -16.58 2.59
C GLU A 97 16.66 -16.45 4.00
#